data_AF-A0A424YT39-F1
#
_entry.id   AF-A0A424YT39-F1
#
_cell.length_a   1.000
_cell.length_b   1.000
_cell.length_c   1.000
_cell.angle_alpha   90.00
_cell.angle_beta   90.00
_cell.angle_gamma   90.00
#
_symmetry.space_group_name_H-M   'P 1'
#
loop_
_entity.id
_entity.type
_entity.pdbx_description
1 polymer ?
#
loop_
_entity_poly.entity_id
_entity_poly.type
_entity_poly.pdbx_seq_one_letter_code
_entity_poly.pdbx_strand_id
1 'polypeptide(L)'
;PSPAYLGETLGSQRTIQFIEDTLAEGPRSIPSLIRQYRDEIRPGATLEEAEREINAAFYLGMYSEFPVGGRLQKRFIPKVHMYYSQGREIKSCVTREGPHLHDAGEVTCPKCAETDRTRITFPMVFCRACGQEYYTIELLPDGTVKSRDMDSLALEGEVFYLFRGEFQEGEVSPPEWWCTDTGNIKEKYRSFVSPQKGSYCPDCNKLIIDGQQVDPCMCSGKIRVTLLSSPFRFCPSSGCGVSYDLRTRREFNKLFSFGTVGRSTATDILVSNMLTTLPSSEQKVIAFSDNRQDTALQAAHMNNIQKRIHFRRALYHTLAHEGDPVLLREAGETIFNTLRHYQSDGALPDFEKHGGEGRMRRSSRSESVYKKYLLLNTILEMESTRQKNQPNLEDVGLLKVGYVGLDEIAANSNLWKDVPILNAITPDIREDYLKGYLDIMRHNLAIYSEYFFDPYAINEEIERHLNPDVLFHNEILTTRPTGYSDDARRNSPSATVY
;
A
#
# COMPACT_ATOMS: atom_id res chain seq x y z
N PRO A 1 -42.37 22.76 19.85
CA PRO A 1 -42.09 22.74 21.32
C PRO A 1 -40.72 23.40 21.54
N SER A 2 -40.50 24.12 22.65
CA SER A 2 -39.19 24.71 22.94
C SER A 2 -38.17 23.61 23.32
N PRO A 3 -36.87 23.80 23.06
CA PRO A 3 -35.82 22.86 23.49
C PRO A 3 -35.86 22.58 25.00
N ALA A 4 -36.19 23.57 25.82
CA ALA A 4 -36.34 23.45 27.27
C ALA A 4 -37.53 22.56 27.66
N TYR A 5 -38.69 22.74 27.02
CA TYR A 5 -39.87 21.90 27.25
C TYR A 5 -39.60 20.44 26.87
N LEU A 6 -38.89 20.22 25.76
CA LEU A 6 -38.46 18.88 25.35
C LEU A 6 -37.51 18.26 26.38
N GLY A 7 -36.56 19.03 26.92
CA GLY A 7 -35.60 18.52 27.91
C GLY A 7 -36.27 18.08 29.20
N GLU A 8 -37.23 18.86 29.70
CA GLU A 8 -38.04 18.52 30.87
C GLU A 8 -38.90 17.27 30.62
N THR A 9 -39.56 17.19 29.46
CA THR A 9 -40.41 16.05 29.10
C THR A 9 -39.60 14.76 28.95
N LEU A 10 -38.46 14.84 28.24
CA LEU A 10 -37.51 13.74 28.14
C LEU A 10 -36.94 13.36 29.50
N GLY A 11 -37.00 14.27 30.50
CA GLY A 11 -36.59 14.08 31.91
C GLY A 11 -37.10 12.79 32.51
N SER A 12 -38.35 12.54 32.20
CA SER A 12 -39.16 11.45 32.73
C SER A 12 -39.05 10.14 31.95
N GLN A 13 -38.37 10.13 30.80
CA GLN A 13 -38.27 8.95 29.95
C GLN A 13 -37.23 7.97 30.49
N ARG A 14 -37.64 6.72 30.73
CA ARG A 14 -36.76 5.66 31.25
C ARG A 14 -35.51 5.44 30.40
N THR A 15 -35.63 5.53 29.07
CA THR A 15 -34.49 5.39 28.16
C THR A 15 -33.44 6.49 28.40
N ILE A 16 -33.88 7.72 28.66
CA ILE A 16 -32.98 8.84 28.91
C ILE A 16 -32.29 8.68 30.27
N GLN A 17 -33.05 8.33 31.30
CA GLN A 17 -32.52 8.08 32.65
C GLN A 17 -31.50 6.93 32.65
N PHE A 18 -31.81 5.84 31.96
CA PHE A 18 -30.90 4.72 31.77
C PHE A 18 -29.57 5.15 31.14
N ILE A 19 -29.61 5.97 30.08
CA ILE A 19 -28.40 6.47 29.43
C ILE A 19 -27.61 7.39 30.37
N GLU A 20 -28.29 8.29 31.10
CA GLU A 20 -27.65 9.20 32.05
C GLU A 20 -26.93 8.44 33.16
N ASP A 21 -27.61 7.49 33.81
CA ASP A 21 -27.07 6.69 34.91
C ASP A 21 -25.90 5.82 34.43
N THR A 22 -26.09 5.12 33.30
CA THR A 22 -25.08 4.20 32.77
C THR A 22 -23.80 4.93 32.33
N LEU A 23 -23.93 6.10 31.71
CA LEU A 23 -22.78 6.89 31.25
C LEU A 23 -22.14 7.72 32.37
N ALA A 24 -22.85 8.00 33.46
CA ALA A 24 -22.27 8.62 34.66
C ALA A 24 -21.22 7.70 35.32
N GLU A 25 -21.40 6.38 35.25
CA GLU A 25 -20.42 5.41 35.75
C GLU A 25 -19.15 5.33 34.89
N GLY A 26 -19.23 5.73 33.61
CA GLY A 26 -18.10 5.76 32.71
C GLY A 26 -18.46 5.46 31.25
N PRO A 27 -17.49 5.52 30.33
CA PRO A 27 -17.72 5.25 28.93
C PRO A 27 -18.20 3.81 28.71
N ARG A 28 -19.10 3.62 27.75
CA ARG A 28 -19.60 2.31 27.32
C ARG A 28 -19.50 2.18 25.81
N SER A 29 -19.29 0.96 25.32
CA SER A 29 -19.47 0.68 23.89
C SER A 29 -20.95 0.69 23.55
N ILE A 30 -21.31 1.23 22.38
CA ILE A 30 -22.71 1.29 21.91
C ILE A 30 -23.37 -0.11 21.94
N PRO A 31 -22.73 -1.19 21.46
CA PRO A 31 -23.34 -2.53 21.51
C PRO A 31 -23.58 -3.04 22.93
N SER A 32 -22.71 -2.69 23.89
CA SER A 32 -22.90 -3.07 25.29
C SER A 32 -24.05 -2.30 25.92
N LEU A 33 -24.14 -0.99 25.64
CA LEU A 33 -25.21 -0.13 26.12
C LEU A 33 -26.58 -0.62 25.62
N ILE A 34 -26.68 -0.99 24.33
CA ILE A 34 -27.92 -1.51 23.72
C ILE A 34 -28.31 -2.85 24.35
N ARG A 35 -27.37 -3.78 24.54
CA ARG A 35 -27.65 -5.07 25.18
C ARG A 35 -28.15 -4.89 26.62
N GLN A 36 -27.46 -4.05 27.39
CA GLN A 36 -27.85 -3.75 28.76
C GLN A 36 -29.22 -3.07 28.83
N TYR A 37 -29.48 -2.09 27.96
CA TYR A 37 -30.79 -1.42 27.85
C TYR A 37 -31.92 -2.41 27.56
N ARG A 38 -31.71 -3.32 26.59
CA ARG A 38 -32.68 -4.36 26.28
C ARG A 38 -32.91 -5.24 27.50
N ASP A 39 -31.87 -5.73 28.14
CA ASP A 39 -32.01 -6.70 29.23
C ASP A 39 -32.66 -6.07 30.49
N GLU A 40 -32.37 -4.81 30.79
CA GLU A 40 -32.87 -4.13 32.00
C GLU A 40 -34.20 -3.38 31.80
N ILE A 41 -34.37 -2.71 30.66
CA ILE A 41 -35.49 -1.78 30.43
C ILE A 41 -36.50 -2.32 29.41
N ARG A 42 -36.07 -3.07 28.40
CA ARG A 42 -36.90 -3.57 27.28
C ARG A 42 -36.70 -5.07 26.99
N PRO A 43 -36.92 -5.99 27.96
CA PRO A 43 -36.54 -7.40 27.81
C PRO A 43 -37.30 -8.14 26.71
N GLY A 44 -38.46 -7.63 26.29
CA GLY A 44 -39.25 -8.17 25.18
C GLY A 44 -38.92 -7.59 23.80
N ALA A 45 -38.01 -6.62 23.70
CA ALA A 45 -37.66 -5.98 22.43
C ALA A 45 -36.51 -6.72 21.73
N THR A 46 -36.50 -6.63 20.40
CA THR A 46 -35.34 -7.04 19.60
C THR A 46 -34.16 -6.08 19.80
N LEU A 47 -32.95 -6.51 19.44
CA LEU A 47 -31.77 -5.63 19.51
C LEU A 47 -31.89 -4.41 18.60
N GLU A 48 -32.50 -4.55 17.43
CA GLU A 48 -32.73 -3.44 16.49
C GLU A 48 -33.71 -2.40 17.05
N GLU A 49 -34.76 -2.84 17.75
CA GLU A 49 -35.70 -1.92 18.42
C GLU A 49 -35.02 -1.17 19.56
N ALA A 50 -34.27 -1.89 20.40
CA ALA A 50 -33.47 -1.30 21.48
C ALA A 50 -32.44 -0.29 20.93
N GLU A 51 -31.77 -0.61 19.83
CA GLU A 51 -30.84 0.29 19.14
C GLU A 51 -31.53 1.56 18.64
N ARG A 52 -32.70 1.43 17.99
CA ARG A 52 -33.47 2.59 17.51
C ARG A 52 -33.87 3.52 18.66
N GLU A 53 -34.30 2.97 19.80
CA GLU A 53 -34.68 3.77 20.97
C GLU A 53 -33.49 4.49 21.59
N ILE A 54 -32.35 3.81 21.74
CA ILE A 54 -31.10 4.44 22.23
C ILE A 54 -30.63 5.53 21.27
N ASN A 55 -30.64 5.29 19.96
CA ASN A 55 -30.26 6.30 18.97
C ASN A 55 -31.22 7.50 18.99
N ALA A 56 -32.53 7.26 19.02
CA ALA A 56 -33.53 8.32 19.15
C ALA A 56 -33.33 9.15 20.42
N ALA A 57 -33.03 8.49 21.55
CA ALA A 57 -32.75 9.14 22.82
C ALA A 57 -31.50 10.04 22.75
N PHE A 58 -30.41 9.59 22.10
CA PHE A 58 -29.24 10.43 21.86
C PHE A 58 -29.57 11.64 20.99
N TYR A 59 -30.23 11.44 19.84
CA TYR A 59 -30.61 12.54 18.95
C TYR A 59 -31.51 13.55 19.66
N LEU A 60 -32.57 13.11 20.33
CA LEU A 60 -33.48 13.98 21.06
C LEU A 60 -32.77 14.71 22.20
N GLY A 61 -31.89 14.03 22.93
CA GLY A 61 -31.10 14.63 24.00
C GLY A 61 -30.11 15.69 23.51
N MET A 62 -29.57 15.54 22.29
CA MET A 62 -28.70 16.55 21.64
C MET A 62 -29.47 17.82 21.23
N TYR A 63 -30.75 17.71 20.90
CA TYR A 63 -31.59 18.87 20.56
C TYR A 63 -32.25 19.51 21.78
N SER A 64 -32.53 18.73 22.83
CA SER A 64 -33.18 19.18 24.06
C SER A 64 -32.25 19.91 25.02
N GLU A 65 -32.81 20.81 25.83
CA GLU A 65 -32.08 21.61 26.81
C GLU A 65 -32.66 21.45 28.21
N PHE A 66 -31.79 21.44 29.23
CA PHE A 66 -32.21 21.36 30.62
C PHE A 66 -31.38 22.32 31.50
N PRO A 67 -31.96 22.84 32.60
CA PRO A 67 -31.29 23.79 33.46
C PRO A 67 -30.23 23.11 34.33
N VAL A 68 -28.97 23.54 34.20
CA VAL A 68 -27.83 23.13 35.05
C VAL A 68 -27.13 24.38 35.57
N GLY A 69 -27.14 24.58 36.89
CA GLY A 69 -26.46 25.74 37.52
C GLY A 69 -26.94 27.10 37.00
N GLY A 70 -28.23 27.23 36.68
CA GLY A 70 -28.83 28.48 36.17
C GLY A 70 -28.61 28.75 34.67
N ARG A 71 -28.01 27.83 33.92
CA ARG A 71 -27.87 27.90 32.46
C ARG A 71 -28.54 26.71 31.79
N LEU A 72 -29.13 26.93 30.62
CA LEU A 72 -29.61 25.85 29.77
C LEU A 72 -28.42 25.17 29.10
N GLN A 73 -28.35 23.85 29.20
CA GLN A 73 -27.35 23.03 28.54
C GLN A 73 -28.04 21.93 27.73
N LYS A 74 -27.39 21.47 26.66
CA LYS A 74 -27.86 20.27 25.95
C LYS A 74 -27.84 19.09 26.90
N ARG A 75 -28.89 18.26 26.83
CA ARG A 75 -28.99 17.11 27.73
C ARG A 75 -27.93 16.07 27.48
N PHE A 76 -27.67 15.79 26.20
CA PHE A 76 -26.54 14.98 25.79
C PHE A 76 -25.59 15.77 24.88
N ILE A 77 -24.31 15.67 25.19
CA ILE A 77 -23.21 16.07 24.32
C ILE A 77 -22.32 14.82 24.19
N PRO A 78 -22.76 13.82 23.40
CA PRO A 78 -22.07 12.53 23.34
C PRO A 78 -20.66 12.73 22.75
N LYS A 79 -19.66 12.24 23.48
CA LYS A 79 -18.28 12.16 22.99
C LYS A 79 -18.03 10.76 22.45
N VAL A 80 -18.14 10.62 21.13
CA VAL A 80 -17.92 9.34 20.46
C VAL A 80 -16.42 9.13 20.25
N HIS A 81 -15.89 8.05 20.81
CA HIS A 81 -14.51 7.62 20.60
C HIS A 81 -14.52 6.48 19.58
N MET A 82 -13.99 6.73 18.40
CA MET A 82 -13.83 5.71 17.36
C MET A 82 -12.41 5.16 17.40
N TYR A 83 -12.31 3.84 17.50
CA TYR A 83 -11.03 3.14 17.47
C TYR A 83 -10.85 2.51 16.08
N TYR A 84 -9.79 2.93 15.39
CA TYR A 84 -9.42 2.36 14.10
C TYR A 84 -8.23 1.44 14.31
N SER A 85 -8.41 0.16 14.03
CA SER A 85 -7.31 -0.80 13.93
C SER A 85 -6.88 -0.92 12.47
N GLN A 86 -5.59 -1.14 12.24
CA GLN A 86 -5.12 -1.56 10.93
C GLN A 86 -5.81 -2.86 10.51
N GLY A 87 -6.04 -3.04 9.21
CA GLY A 87 -6.48 -4.31 8.65
C GLY A 87 -5.53 -5.45 9.08
N ARG A 88 -6.09 -6.63 9.31
CA ARG A 88 -5.30 -7.81 9.69
C ARG A 88 -4.81 -8.53 8.44
N GLU A 89 -3.74 -9.29 8.61
CA GLU A 89 -3.25 -10.20 7.58
C GLU A 89 -4.30 -11.29 7.32
N ILE A 90 -4.43 -11.70 6.05
CA ILE A 90 -5.24 -12.87 5.73
C ILE A 90 -4.48 -14.10 6.22
N LYS A 91 -5.16 -14.92 7.03
CA LYS A 91 -4.66 -16.22 7.46
C LYS A 91 -5.45 -17.33 6.77
N SER A 92 -4.79 -18.46 6.53
CA SER A 92 -5.47 -19.66 6.03
C SER A 92 -4.84 -20.93 6.57
N CYS A 93 -5.66 -21.97 6.70
CA CYS A 93 -5.15 -23.32 6.94
C CYS A 93 -4.46 -23.87 5.68
N VAL A 94 -3.40 -24.66 5.87
CA VAL A 94 -2.78 -25.42 4.78
C VAL A 94 -3.42 -26.81 4.76
N THR A 95 -4.52 -26.95 4.02
CA THR A 95 -5.31 -28.19 3.92
C THR A 95 -5.55 -28.58 2.46
N ARG A 96 -5.96 -29.83 2.21
CA ARG A 96 -6.38 -30.25 0.85
C ARG A 96 -7.69 -29.57 0.41
N GLU A 97 -8.60 -29.41 1.38
CA GLU A 97 -9.94 -28.83 1.22
C GLU A 97 -9.91 -27.29 1.13
N GLY A 98 -8.82 -26.65 1.61
CA GLY A 98 -8.61 -25.22 1.56
C GLY A 98 -7.93 -24.71 0.28
N PRO A 99 -7.50 -23.43 0.23
CA PRO A 99 -7.38 -22.52 1.37
C PRO A 99 -8.73 -22.01 1.89
N HIS A 100 -8.86 -21.92 3.21
CA HIS A 100 -9.98 -21.24 3.87
C HIS A 100 -9.45 -19.90 4.40
N LEU A 101 -9.85 -18.81 3.74
CA LEU A 101 -9.34 -17.47 4.03
C LEU A 101 -10.07 -16.85 5.22
N HIS A 102 -9.31 -16.24 6.12
CA HIS A 102 -9.80 -15.59 7.33
C HIS A 102 -9.07 -14.27 7.57
N ASP A 103 -9.80 -13.20 7.84
CA ASP A 103 -9.30 -11.85 8.10
C ASP A 103 -9.55 -11.38 9.54
N ALA A 104 -10.26 -12.16 10.36
CA ALA A 104 -10.51 -11.86 11.76
C ALA A 104 -9.36 -12.30 12.69
N GLY A 105 -8.28 -12.87 12.14
CA GLY A 105 -7.05 -13.19 12.87
C GLY A 105 -7.12 -14.45 13.72
N GLU A 106 -8.05 -15.35 13.41
CA GLU A 106 -8.22 -16.65 14.05
C GLU A 106 -6.91 -17.46 13.99
N VAL A 107 -6.62 -18.18 15.07
CA VAL A 107 -5.44 -19.06 15.18
C VAL A 107 -5.74 -20.47 14.67
N THR A 108 -7.03 -20.84 14.66
CA THR A 108 -7.54 -22.10 14.13
C THR A 108 -8.61 -21.82 13.09
N CYS A 109 -8.75 -22.69 12.09
CA CYS A 109 -9.68 -22.50 10.99
C CYS A 109 -11.13 -22.83 11.43
N PRO A 110 -12.05 -21.85 11.49
CA PRO A 110 -13.45 -22.09 11.84
C PRO A 110 -14.14 -23.08 10.91
N LYS A 111 -13.85 -23.02 9.61
CA LYS A 111 -14.45 -23.93 8.61
C LYS A 111 -14.00 -25.38 8.77
N CYS A 112 -12.77 -25.61 9.23
CA CYS A 112 -12.34 -26.97 9.59
C CYS A 112 -13.01 -27.46 10.88
N ALA A 113 -13.29 -26.56 11.82
CA ALA A 113 -13.97 -26.90 13.07
C ALA A 113 -15.42 -27.39 12.85
N GLU A 114 -16.10 -26.96 11.78
CA GLU A 114 -17.41 -27.52 11.36
C GLU A 114 -17.37 -29.03 11.09
N THR A 115 -16.19 -29.57 10.77
CA THR A 115 -15.93 -31.00 10.55
C THR A 115 -15.25 -31.68 11.74
N ASP A 116 -15.31 -31.06 12.92
CA ASP A 116 -14.65 -31.53 14.16
C ASP A 116 -13.12 -31.65 14.02
N ARG A 117 -12.51 -30.77 13.22
CA ARG A 117 -11.05 -30.70 13.01
C ARG A 117 -10.48 -29.37 13.44
N THR A 118 -9.63 -29.39 14.46
CA THR A 118 -8.89 -28.21 14.93
C THR A 118 -7.58 -28.06 14.16
N ARG A 119 -7.57 -27.20 13.14
CA ARG A 119 -6.39 -26.98 12.27
C ARG A 119 -5.90 -25.55 12.38
N ILE A 120 -4.58 -25.38 12.45
CA ILE A 120 -3.94 -24.06 12.59
C ILE A 120 -4.01 -23.27 11.28
N THR A 121 -4.17 -21.96 11.40
CA THR A 121 -4.10 -21.00 10.29
C THR A 121 -2.78 -20.26 10.31
N PHE A 122 -2.25 -19.96 9.13
CA PHE A 122 -0.97 -19.27 8.95
C PHE A 122 -1.17 -17.99 8.15
N PRO A 123 -0.48 -16.89 8.50
CA PRO A 123 -0.48 -15.66 7.70
C PRO A 123 -0.04 -15.92 6.28
N MET A 124 -0.76 -15.34 5.32
CA MET A 124 -0.44 -15.39 3.91
C MET A 124 0.26 -14.11 3.46
N VAL A 125 1.35 -14.30 2.72
CA VAL A 125 2.11 -13.23 2.09
C VAL A 125 2.27 -13.54 0.60
N PHE A 126 2.36 -12.50 -0.22
CA PHE A 126 2.37 -12.62 -1.67
C PHE A 126 3.65 -12.03 -2.25
N CYS A 127 4.26 -12.70 -3.22
CA CYS A 127 5.38 -12.13 -3.96
C CYS A 127 4.95 -10.81 -4.61
N ARG A 128 5.67 -9.71 -4.35
CA ARG A 128 5.33 -8.42 -4.98
C ARG A 128 5.54 -8.39 -6.49
N ALA A 129 6.31 -9.33 -7.05
CA ALA A 129 6.58 -9.37 -8.48
C ALA A 129 5.51 -10.16 -9.27
N CYS A 130 5.06 -11.31 -8.76
CA CYS A 130 4.12 -12.17 -9.50
C CYS A 130 2.80 -12.47 -8.76
N GLY A 131 2.65 -12.05 -7.51
CA GLY A 131 1.47 -12.34 -6.70
C GLY A 131 1.39 -13.76 -6.11
N GLN A 132 2.41 -14.61 -6.31
CA GLN A 132 2.45 -15.96 -5.73
C GLN A 132 2.28 -15.90 -4.21
N GLU A 133 1.31 -16.66 -3.68
CA GLU A 133 1.05 -16.79 -2.26
C GLU A 133 2.02 -17.74 -1.57
N TYR A 134 2.38 -17.41 -0.33
CA TYR A 134 3.17 -18.19 0.60
C TYR A 134 2.61 -18.06 2.01
N TYR A 135 2.88 -19.04 2.86
CA TYR A 135 2.51 -19.02 4.28
C TYR A 135 3.73 -18.75 5.15
N THR A 136 3.65 -17.78 6.05
CA THR A 136 4.74 -17.46 6.97
C THR A 136 4.69 -18.36 8.19
N ILE A 137 5.77 -19.10 8.43
CA ILE A 137 5.85 -20.07 9.52
C ILE A 137 7.15 -19.96 10.33
N GLU A 138 7.11 -20.49 11.54
CA GLU A 138 8.28 -20.88 12.33
C GLU A 138 8.25 -22.40 12.53
N LEU A 139 9.27 -23.11 12.06
CA LEU A 139 9.43 -24.54 12.21
C LEU A 139 10.26 -24.86 13.44
N LEU A 140 9.67 -25.55 14.40
CA LEU A 140 10.36 -25.98 15.61
C LEU A 140 11.21 -27.25 15.39
N PRO A 141 12.23 -27.50 16.24
CA PRO A 141 13.08 -28.69 16.14
C PRO A 141 12.34 -30.03 16.18
N ASP A 142 11.16 -30.07 16.82
CA ASP A 142 10.31 -31.26 16.90
C ASP A 142 9.38 -31.43 15.68
N GLY A 143 9.53 -30.59 14.65
CA GLY A 143 8.72 -30.58 13.44
C GLY A 143 7.39 -29.83 13.57
N THR A 144 7.08 -29.22 14.73
CA THR A 144 5.87 -28.43 14.91
C THR A 144 5.92 -27.14 14.11
N VAL A 145 4.83 -26.79 13.42
CA VAL A 145 4.73 -25.55 12.65
C VAL A 145 3.95 -24.49 13.43
N LYS A 146 4.58 -23.36 13.74
CA LYS A 146 3.93 -22.22 14.41
C LYS A 146 3.58 -21.13 13.40
N SER A 147 2.40 -20.53 13.58
CA SER A 147 2.00 -19.30 12.90
C SER A 147 2.95 -18.17 13.27
N ARG A 148 3.33 -17.35 12.29
CA ARG A 148 4.30 -16.28 12.48
C ARG A 148 4.01 -15.09 11.55
N ASP A 149 4.09 -13.88 12.09
CA ASP A 149 4.01 -12.66 11.28
C ASP A 149 5.35 -12.40 10.56
N MET A 150 5.30 -11.83 9.35
CA MET A 150 6.45 -11.71 8.43
C MET A 150 7.72 -11.08 9.06
N ASP A 151 7.58 -9.99 9.80
CA ASP A 151 8.71 -9.24 10.37
C ASP A 151 9.00 -9.55 11.86
N SER A 152 8.35 -10.57 12.44
CA SER A 152 8.64 -10.99 13.81
C SER A 152 10.06 -11.56 13.94
N LEU A 153 10.60 -11.66 15.17
CA LEU A 153 11.85 -12.38 15.46
C LEU A 153 11.58 -13.85 15.79
N ALA A 154 12.47 -14.75 15.38
CA ALA A 154 12.35 -16.18 15.71
C ALA A 154 12.78 -16.38 17.15
N LEU A 155 12.03 -17.19 17.89
CA LEU A 155 12.31 -17.42 19.30
C LEU A 155 12.98 -18.78 19.50
N GLU A 156 12.48 -19.81 18.82
CA GLU A 156 12.86 -21.21 19.10
C GLU A 156 13.18 -22.00 17.82
N GLY A 157 12.62 -21.59 16.67
CA GLY A 157 12.69 -22.35 15.43
C GLY A 157 13.33 -21.62 14.24
N GLU A 158 13.30 -22.28 13.09
CA GLU A 158 13.73 -21.73 11.80
C GLU A 158 12.54 -21.11 11.05
N VAL A 159 12.78 -20.02 10.33
CA VAL A 159 11.72 -19.28 9.63
C VAL A 159 11.69 -19.66 8.16
N PHE A 160 10.50 -20.04 7.69
CA PHE A 160 10.27 -20.39 6.29
C PHE A 160 9.01 -19.71 5.74
N TYR A 161 8.99 -19.58 4.42
CA TYR A 161 7.78 -19.34 3.65
C TYR A 161 7.37 -20.68 3.02
N LEU A 162 6.21 -21.20 3.40
CA LEU A 162 5.68 -22.42 2.78
C LEU A 162 4.94 -22.09 1.50
N PHE A 163 5.26 -22.82 0.44
CA PHE A 163 4.43 -22.93 -0.75
C PHE A 163 3.67 -24.25 -0.72
N ARG A 164 2.38 -24.22 -1.08
CA ARG A 164 1.57 -25.43 -1.22
C ARG A 164 1.84 -26.07 -2.58
N GLY A 165 2.52 -27.20 -2.57
CA GLY A 165 2.98 -27.90 -3.77
C GLY A 165 4.50 -27.95 -3.86
N GLU A 166 4.98 -28.27 -5.05
CA GLU A 166 6.40 -28.38 -5.36
C GLU A 166 6.76 -27.52 -6.57
N PHE A 167 7.83 -26.73 -6.43
CA PHE A 167 8.43 -26.09 -7.60
C PHE A 167 9.28 -27.11 -8.36
N GLN A 168 9.21 -27.05 -9.69
CA GLN A 168 10.06 -27.86 -10.55
C GLN A 168 11.44 -27.21 -10.64
N GLU A 169 12.49 -27.99 -10.37
CA GLU A 169 13.86 -27.50 -10.46
C GLU A 169 14.23 -27.22 -11.92
N GLY A 170 14.84 -26.05 -12.16
CA GLY A 170 15.25 -25.62 -13.51
C GLY A 170 14.15 -24.92 -14.32
N GLU A 171 12.91 -24.87 -13.84
CA GLU A 171 11.82 -24.13 -14.50
C GLU A 171 12.09 -22.63 -14.51
N VAL A 172 12.71 -22.11 -13.45
CA VAL A 172 13.07 -20.70 -13.30
C VAL A 172 14.57 -20.59 -13.20
N SER A 173 15.18 -19.81 -14.11
CA SER A 173 16.62 -19.60 -14.12
C SER A 173 17.04 -18.69 -12.96
N PRO A 174 18.00 -19.11 -12.13
CA PRO A 174 18.52 -18.24 -11.07
C PRO A 174 19.37 -17.11 -11.68
N PRO A 175 19.63 -16.03 -10.92
CA PRO A 175 20.43 -14.92 -11.41
C PRO A 175 21.86 -15.36 -11.76
N GLU A 176 22.41 -14.84 -12.85
CA GLU A 176 23.77 -15.18 -13.32
C GLU A 176 24.84 -14.97 -12.23
N TRP A 177 24.71 -13.92 -11.42
CA TRP A 177 25.64 -13.63 -10.32
C TRP A 177 25.58 -14.66 -9.17
N TRP A 178 24.60 -15.57 -9.17
CA TRP A 178 24.51 -16.72 -8.25
C TRP A 178 25.28 -17.94 -8.76
N CYS A 179 25.61 -17.96 -10.05
CA CYS A 179 26.36 -19.02 -10.70
C CYS A 179 27.87 -18.75 -10.65
N THR A 180 28.66 -19.82 -10.73
CA THR A 180 30.10 -19.79 -11.02
C THR A 180 30.30 -19.59 -12.53
N ASP A 181 31.52 -19.28 -12.95
CA ASP A 181 31.86 -19.12 -14.37
C ASP A 181 31.62 -20.40 -15.19
N THR A 182 31.58 -21.55 -14.52
CA THR A 182 31.22 -22.87 -15.09
C THR A 182 29.71 -23.14 -15.12
N GLY A 183 28.87 -22.19 -14.69
CA GLY A 183 27.41 -22.30 -14.68
C GLY A 183 26.80 -22.99 -13.44
N ASN A 184 27.61 -23.49 -12.51
CA ASN A 184 27.11 -24.15 -11.29
C ASN A 184 26.63 -23.14 -10.25
N ILE A 185 25.61 -23.49 -9.47
CA ILE A 185 25.12 -22.62 -8.38
C ILE A 185 26.14 -22.56 -7.24
N LYS A 186 26.48 -21.34 -6.78
CA LYS A 186 27.33 -21.13 -5.60
C LYS A 186 26.64 -21.69 -4.37
N GLU A 187 27.39 -22.40 -3.51
CA GLU A 187 26.84 -23.12 -2.35
C GLU A 187 25.93 -22.26 -1.45
N LYS A 188 26.33 -21.00 -1.19
CA LYS A 188 25.54 -20.04 -0.39
C LYS A 188 24.15 -19.70 -0.95
N TYR A 189 23.87 -20.01 -2.21
CA TYR A 189 22.58 -19.75 -2.86
C TYR A 189 21.78 -21.03 -3.15
N ARG A 190 22.36 -22.20 -2.89
CA ARG A 190 21.75 -23.49 -3.23
C ARG A 190 20.38 -23.68 -2.59
N SER A 191 20.22 -23.28 -1.33
CA SER A 191 18.95 -23.39 -0.60
C SER A 191 17.83 -22.52 -1.18
N PHE A 192 18.15 -21.47 -1.93
CA PHE A 192 17.13 -20.60 -2.56
C PHE A 192 16.70 -21.12 -3.93
N VAL A 193 17.60 -21.79 -4.67
CA VAL A 193 17.34 -22.32 -6.02
C VAL A 193 16.74 -23.74 -5.97
N SER A 194 17.20 -24.56 -5.03
CA SER A 194 16.69 -25.90 -4.75
C SER A 194 16.18 -25.95 -3.31
N PRO A 195 15.00 -25.34 -3.05
CA PRO A 195 14.41 -25.31 -1.71
C PRO A 195 14.05 -26.71 -1.20
N GLN A 196 14.01 -26.86 0.12
CA GLN A 196 13.62 -28.11 0.76
C GLN A 196 12.16 -28.45 0.46
N LYS A 197 11.86 -29.74 0.33
CA LYS A 197 10.52 -30.28 0.05
C LYS A 197 10.09 -31.18 1.19
N GLY A 198 8.78 -31.28 1.42
CA GLY A 198 8.25 -32.08 2.51
C GLY A 198 6.75 -32.25 2.48
N SER A 199 6.23 -32.91 3.50
CA SER A 199 4.81 -33.14 3.70
C SER A 199 4.33 -32.51 5.00
N TYR A 200 3.42 -31.55 4.93
CA TYR A 200 2.76 -30.97 6.09
C TYR A 200 1.51 -31.77 6.46
N CYS A 201 1.39 -32.16 7.73
CA CYS A 201 0.19 -32.78 8.29
C CYS A 201 -0.62 -31.73 9.07
N PRO A 202 -1.81 -31.31 8.59
CA PRO A 202 -2.63 -30.31 9.28
C PRO A 202 -3.27 -30.83 10.57
N ASP A 203 -3.47 -32.15 10.69
CA ASP A 203 -4.14 -32.73 11.85
C ASP A 203 -3.17 -32.96 13.03
N CYS A 204 -1.89 -33.26 12.75
CA CYS A 204 -0.84 -33.36 13.78
C CYS A 204 -0.07 -32.04 13.97
N ASN A 205 -0.27 -31.06 13.08
CA ASN A 205 0.55 -29.85 12.97
C ASN A 205 2.07 -30.14 12.90
N LYS A 206 2.45 -31.13 12.09
CA LYS A 206 3.85 -31.55 11.91
C LYS A 206 4.28 -31.43 10.46
N LEU A 207 5.48 -30.90 10.23
CA LEU A 207 6.14 -30.87 8.94
C LEU A 207 7.20 -31.96 8.87
N ILE A 208 7.10 -32.82 7.85
CA ILE A 208 8.01 -33.92 7.59
C ILE A 208 8.84 -33.56 6.37
N ILE A 209 10.10 -33.16 6.59
CA ILE A 209 11.02 -32.79 5.50
C ILE A 209 11.58 -34.06 4.86
N ASP A 210 11.66 -34.07 3.53
CA ASP A 210 12.17 -35.23 2.78
C ASP A 210 13.63 -35.52 3.15
N GLY A 211 13.95 -36.80 3.35
CA GLY A 211 15.29 -37.26 3.73
C GLY A 211 15.59 -37.19 5.23
N GLN A 212 14.71 -36.60 6.05
CA GLN A 212 14.84 -36.66 7.51
C GLN A 212 14.18 -37.92 8.09
N GLN A 213 14.84 -38.57 9.05
CA GLN A 213 14.28 -39.68 9.81
C GLN A 213 13.36 -39.11 10.90
N VAL A 214 12.06 -39.23 10.71
CA VAL A 214 11.03 -38.81 11.66
C VAL A 214 9.98 -39.91 11.82
N ASP A 215 9.29 -39.90 12.96
CA ASP A 215 8.23 -40.89 13.20
C ASP A 215 7.14 -40.81 12.12
N PRO A 216 6.75 -41.95 11.53
CA PRO A 216 5.79 -41.95 10.44
C PRO A 216 4.41 -41.50 10.93
N CYS A 217 3.99 -40.31 10.51
CA CYS A 217 2.62 -39.85 10.70
C CYS A 217 1.67 -40.68 9.81
N MET A 218 0.61 -41.26 10.38
CA MET A 218 -0.35 -42.11 9.64
C MET A 218 -1.57 -41.34 9.08
N CYS A 219 -1.66 -40.03 9.31
CA CYS A 219 -2.77 -39.22 8.80
C CYS A 219 -2.79 -39.17 7.27
N SER A 220 -3.97 -39.27 6.67
CA SER A 220 -4.17 -39.22 5.22
C SER A 220 -4.21 -37.79 4.66
N GLY A 221 -4.42 -36.79 5.52
CA GLY A 221 -4.58 -35.38 5.17
C GLY A 221 -3.30 -34.62 4.81
N LYS A 222 -2.15 -35.31 4.64
CA LYS A 222 -0.87 -34.65 4.36
C LYS A 222 -0.83 -33.97 3.00
N ILE A 223 -0.10 -32.86 2.91
CA ILE A 223 0.02 -32.02 1.72
C ILE A 223 1.49 -31.80 1.41
N ARG A 224 1.84 -31.89 0.13
CA ARG A 224 3.18 -31.55 -0.34
C ARG A 224 3.39 -30.06 -0.27
N VAL A 225 4.54 -29.67 0.27
CA VAL A 225 4.92 -28.27 0.44
C VAL A 225 6.39 -28.08 0.10
N THR A 226 6.72 -26.87 -0.35
CA THR A 226 8.10 -26.42 -0.52
C THR A 226 8.41 -25.37 0.52
N LEU A 227 9.57 -25.47 1.15
CA LEU A 227 10.05 -24.57 2.20
C LEU A 227 11.06 -23.60 1.61
N LEU A 228 10.70 -22.32 1.51
CA LEU A 228 11.62 -21.27 1.11
C LEU A 228 12.23 -20.62 2.36
N SER A 229 13.56 -20.56 2.41
CA SER A 229 14.27 -19.96 3.55
C SER A 229 13.98 -18.47 3.69
N SER A 230 13.84 -18.00 4.94
CA SER A 230 13.93 -16.58 5.27
C SER A 230 15.39 -16.14 5.41
N PRO A 231 15.79 -14.94 4.96
CA PRO A 231 14.97 -13.94 4.27
C PRO A 231 14.61 -14.36 2.84
N PHE A 232 13.48 -13.90 2.33
CA PHE A 232 13.04 -14.15 0.95
C PHE A 232 14.05 -13.53 -0.02
N ARG A 233 14.69 -14.34 -0.86
CA ARG A 233 15.69 -13.85 -1.83
C ARG A 233 15.40 -14.22 -3.27
N PHE A 234 14.52 -15.19 -3.49
CA PHE A 234 14.21 -15.69 -4.81
C PHE A 234 12.77 -16.21 -4.83
N CYS A 235 12.04 -15.87 -5.87
CA CYS A 235 10.74 -16.45 -6.15
C CYS A 235 10.89 -17.57 -7.21
N PRO A 236 10.77 -18.84 -6.82
CA PRO A 236 10.83 -19.97 -7.76
C PRO A 236 9.50 -20.22 -8.51
N SER A 237 8.50 -19.33 -8.37
CA SER A 237 7.24 -19.46 -9.10
C SER A 237 7.47 -19.28 -10.60
N SER A 238 6.79 -20.13 -11.39
CA SER A 238 6.88 -20.15 -12.85
C SER A 238 6.62 -18.75 -13.44
N GLY A 239 7.52 -18.29 -14.30
CA GLY A 239 7.44 -16.96 -14.91
C GLY A 239 7.79 -15.77 -14.00
N CYS A 240 8.22 -15.99 -12.74
CA CYS A 240 8.64 -14.91 -11.85
C CYS A 240 10.17 -14.71 -11.82
N GLY A 241 10.91 -15.59 -11.12
CA GLY A 241 12.37 -15.50 -11.01
C GLY A 241 12.92 -14.23 -10.36
N VAL A 242 12.09 -13.41 -9.72
CA VAL A 242 12.57 -12.21 -9.04
C VAL A 242 13.60 -12.59 -7.98
N SER A 243 14.70 -11.86 -7.93
CA SER A 243 15.76 -12.05 -6.95
C SER A 243 16.08 -10.76 -6.23
N TYR A 244 16.39 -10.88 -4.94
CA TYR A 244 16.71 -9.75 -4.07
C TYR A 244 18.13 -9.88 -3.53
N ASP A 245 18.86 -8.77 -3.58
CA ASP A 245 20.18 -8.67 -2.98
C ASP A 245 20.11 -8.37 -1.47
N LEU A 246 21.28 -8.26 -0.84
CA LEU A 246 21.41 -7.91 0.58
C LEU A 246 21.09 -6.43 0.90
N ARG A 247 20.89 -5.58 -0.12
CA ARG A 247 20.50 -4.17 0.08
C ARG A 247 19.03 -4.10 0.44
N THR A 248 18.20 -4.99 -0.12
CA THR A 248 16.79 -5.12 0.25
C THR A 248 16.64 -5.93 1.54
N ARG A 249 16.88 -5.27 2.68
CA ARG A 249 16.89 -5.94 4.00
C ARG A 249 15.50 -6.28 4.54
N ARG A 250 14.50 -5.44 4.29
CA ARG A 250 13.15 -5.61 4.84
C ARG A 250 12.32 -6.53 3.95
N GLU A 251 11.65 -7.51 4.56
CA GLU A 251 10.77 -8.45 3.84
C GLU A 251 9.55 -7.75 3.25
N PHE A 252 9.06 -6.69 3.92
CA PHE A 252 8.02 -5.80 3.43
C PHE A 252 8.23 -5.25 2.00
N ASN A 253 9.49 -5.10 1.57
CA ASN A 253 9.81 -4.62 0.22
C ASN A 253 9.73 -5.73 -0.85
N LYS A 254 9.66 -7.00 -0.44
CA LYS A 254 9.72 -8.20 -1.30
C LYS A 254 8.39 -8.93 -1.35
N LEU A 255 7.72 -8.95 -0.21
CA LEU A 255 6.46 -9.63 0.03
C LEU A 255 5.41 -8.59 0.45
N PHE A 256 4.18 -8.80 0.02
CA PHE A 256 3.02 -8.02 0.42
C PHE A 256 2.12 -8.88 1.30
N SER A 257 1.60 -8.30 2.38
CA SER A 257 0.59 -8.91 3.24
C SER A 257 -0.70 -8.09 3.15
N PHE A 258 -1.85 -8.75 3.14
CA PHE A 258 -3.14 -8.06 3.09
C PHE A 258 -3.34 -7.20 4.35
N GLY A 259 -4.06 -6.09 4.21
CA GLY A 259 -4.28 -5.16 5.33
C GLY A 259 -3.05 -4.34 5.72
N THR A 260 -1.94 -4.41 4.96
CA THR A 260 -0.78 -3.56 5.25
C THR A 260 -1.05 -2.12 4.82
N VAL A 261 -1.24 -1.23 5.80
CA VAL A 261 -1.40 0.21 5.57
C VAL A 261 -0.45 0.95 6.51
N GLY A 262 0.30 1.91 5.98
CA GLY A 262 1.13 2.77 6.80
C GLY A 262 0.26 3.64 7.72
N ARG A 263 0.63 3.75 9.01
CA ARG A 263 -0.14 4.52 10.00
C ARG A 263 -0.44 5.95 9.51
N SER A 264 0.56 6.62 8.92
CA SER A 264 0.39 7.97 8.39
C SER A 264 -0.61 8.03 7.24
N THR A 265 -0.55 7.09 6.30
CA THR A 265 -1.52 7.00 5.19
C THR A 265 -2.93 6.72 5.69
N ALA A 266 -3.11 5.83 6.67
CA ALA A 266 -4.41 5.56 7.27
C ALA A 266 -5.00 6.82 7.91
N THR A 267 -4.20 7.54 8.71
CA THR A 267 -4.60 8.81 9.34
C THR A 267 -5.00 9.85 8.29
N ASP A 268 -4.23 10.00 7.21
CA ASP A 268 -4.55 10.97 6.15
C ASP A 268 -5.86 10.67 5.45
N ILE A 269 -6.12 9.40 5.13
CA ILE A 269 -7.37 8.98 4.50
C ILE A 269 -8.54 9.24 5.44
N LEU A 270 -8.42 8.88 6.72
CA LEU A 270 -9.47 9.11 7.72
C LEU A 270 -9.76 10.60 7.90
N VAL A 271 -8.73 11.43 8.08
CA VAL A 271 -8.88 12.88 8.25
C VAL A 271 -9.46 13.52 6.98
N SER A 272 -8.99 13.14 5.79
CA SER A 272 -9.50 13.66 4.52
C SER A 272 -10.96 13.27 4.29
N ASN A 273 -11.33 12.03 4.61
CA ASN A 273 -12.70 11.55 4.51
C ASN A 273 -13.63 12.29 5.50
N MET A 274 -13.20 12.50 6.74
CA MET A 274 -13.94 13.29 7.72
C MET A 274 -14.17 14.71 7.20
N LEU A 275 -13.12 15.40 6.72
CA LEU A 275 -13.23 16.77 6.21
C LEU A 275 -14.17 16.86 5.00
N THR A 276 -14.10 15.91 4.07
CA THR A 276 -14.95 15.90 2.86
C THR A 276 -16.42 15.56 3.14
N THR A 277 -16.70 14.80 4.21
CA THR A 277 -18.06 14.42 4.60
C THR A 277 -18.74 15.47 5.48
N LEU A 278 -17.95 16.27 6.22
CA LEU A 278 -18.48 17.33 7.07
C LEU A 278 -19.08 18.49 6.25
N PRO A 279 -20.14 19.15 6.75
CA PRO A 279 -20.66 20.38 6.15
C PRO A 279 -19.58 21.45 6.04
N SER A 280 -19.64 22.30 5.00
CA SER A 280 -18.60 23.31 4.71
C SER A 280 -18.27 24.23 5.88
N SER A 281 -19.24 24.54 6.75
CA SER A 281 -19.03 25.35 7.97
C SER A 281 -18.30 24.62 9.10
N GLU A 282 -18.18 23.30 9.02
CA GLU A 282 -17.73 22.40 10.08
C GLU A 282 -16.51 21.55 9.68
N GLN A 283 -15.90 21.78 8.50
CA GLN A 283 -14.72 21.06 8.01
C GLN A 283 -13.45 21.40 8.81
N LYS A 284 -13.43 21.04 10.09
CA LYS A 284 -12.34 21.28 11.03
C LYS A 284 -12.05 19.99 11.77
N VAL A 285 -10.79 19.57 11.72
CA VAL A 285 -10.28 18.44 12.50
C VAL A 285 -9.12 18.94 13.34
N ILE A 286 -9.15 18.62 14.63
CA ILE A 286 -8.05 18.88 15.56
C ILE A 286 -7.42 17.54 15.90
N ALA A 287 -6.16 17.35 15.53
CA ALA A 287 -5.39 16.18 15.89
C ALA A 287 -4.53 16.48 17.13
N PHE A 288 -4.62 15.60 18.13
CA PHE A 288 -3.75 15.64 19.31
C PHE A 288 -2.75 14.50 19.22
N SER A 289 -1.47 14.80 19.48
CA SER A 289 -0.40 13.82 19.60
C SER A 289 0.49 14.22 20.76
N ASP A 290 1.04 13.22 21.43
CA ASP A 290 2.03 13.34 22.48
C ASP A 290 3.43 13.69 21.95
N ASN A 291 3.66 13.60 20.64
CA ASN A 291 4.93 13.90 20.00
C ASN A 291 4.80 15.01 18.94
N ARG A 292 5.48 16.14 19.18
CA ARG A 292 5.52 17.27 18.25
C ARG A 292 6.20 16.91 16.91
N GLN A 293 7.21 16.02 16.92
CA GLN A 293 7.89 15.61 15.69
C GLN A 293 6.98 14.76 14.81
N ASP A 294 6.25 13.81 15.41
CA ASP A 294 5.29 12.98 14.68
C ASP A 294 4.13 13.82 14.13
N THR A 295 3.68 14.83 14.88
CA THR A 295 2.67 15.78 14.41
C THR A 295 3.14 16.56 13.17
N ALA A 296 4.37 17.10 13.21
CA ALA A 296 4.93 17.83 12.09
C ALA A 296 5.16 16.94 10.86
N LEU A 297 5.64 15.70 11.09
CA LEU A 297 5.81 14.69 10.05
C LEU A 297 4.47 14.32 9.41
N GLN A 298 3.43 14.10 10.21
CA GLN A 298 2.09 13.77 9.71
C GLN A 298 1.50 14.91 8.88
N ALA A 299 1.63 16.17 9.34
CA ALA A 299 1.14 17.32 8.59
C ALA A 299 1.88 17.48 7.24
N ALA A 300 3.20 17.32 7.24
CA ALA A 300 3.99 17.35 6.00
C ALA A 300 3.61 16.20 5.04
N HIS A 301 3.44 14.99 5.59
CA HIS A 301 3.03 13.81 4.83
C HIS A 301 1.64 13.98 4.19
N MET A 302 0.66 14.48 4.95
CA MET A 302 -0.69 14.77 4.46
C MET A 302 -0.66 15.76 3.29
N ASN A 303 0.09 16.86 3.44
CA ASN A 303 0.24 17.87 2.39
C ASN A 303 0.91 17.29 1.13
N ASN A 304 1.98 16.50 1.29
CA ASN A 304 2.66 15.87 0.15
C ASN A 304 1.76 14.87 -0.59
N ILE A 305 1.02 14.02 0.14
CA ILE A 305 0.06 13.09 -0.46
C ILE A 305 -1.02 13.84 -1.24
N GLN A 306 -1.61 14.89 -0.65
CA GLN A 306 -2.66 15.66 -1.31
C GLN A 306 -2.17 16.28 -2.62
N LYS A 307 -0.98 16.90 -2.61
CA LYS A 307 -0.36 17.46 -3.83
C LYS A 307 -0.10 16.39 -4.90
N ARG A 308 0.41 15.23 -4.49
CA ARG A 308 0.69 14.09 -5.38
C ARG A 308 -0.61 13.51 -5.98
N ILE A 309 -1.64 13.29 -5.17
CA ILE A 309 -2.95 12.80 -5.63
C ILE A 309 -3.58 13.81 -6.57
N HIS A 310 -3.49 15.10 -6.27
CA HIS A 310 -4.00 16.15 -7.13
C HIS A 310 -3.32 16.16 -8.51
N PHE A 311 -1.99 16.06 -8.55
CA PHE A 311 -1.24 15.90 -9.80
C PHE A 311 -1.64 14.62 -10.56
N ARG A 312 -1.70 13.48 -9.87
CA ARG A 312 -2.08 12.19 -10.49
C ARG A 312 -3.49 12.22 -11.06
N ARG A 313 -4.43 12.86 -10.37
CA ARG A 313 -5.79 13.10 -10.85
C ARG A 313 -5.78 13.95 -12.12
N ALA A 314 -4.97 15.00 -12.16
CA ALA A 314 -4.82 15.84 -13.36
C ALA A 314 -4.25 15.05 -14.54
N LEU A 315 -3.19 14.26 -14.32
CA LEU A 315 -2.58 13.40 -15.33
C LEU A 315 -3.57 12.34 -15.84
N TYR A 316 -4.28 11.65 -14.95
CA TYR A 316 -5.31 10.68 -15.30
C TYR A 316 -6.41 11.31 -16.17
N HIS A 317 -7.00 12.43 -15.74
CA HIS A 317 -8.06 13.09 -16.51
C HIS A 317 -7.55 13.64 -17.84
N THR A 318 -6.29 14.07 -17.91
CA THR A 318 -5.67 14.49 -19.18
C THR A 318 -5.65 13.33 -20.17
N LEU A 319 -5.13 12.17 -19.76
CA LEU A 319 -5.05 10.99 -20.63
C LEU A 319 -6.43 10.43 -20.98
N ALA A 320 -7.38 10.45 -20.03
CA ALA A 320 -8.73 10.01 -20.27
C ALA A 320 -9.53 10.94 -21.21
N HIS A 321 -9.23 12.24 -21.21
CA HIS A 321 -9.90 13.23 -22.04
C HIS A 321 -9.34 13.26 -23.47
N GLU A 322 -8.02 13.19 -23.64
CA GLU A 322 -7.40 13.21 -24.98
C GLU A 322 -7.77 11.97 -25.80
N GLY A 323 -7.92 10.80 -25.17
CA GLY A 323 -8.24 9.53 -25.84
C GLY A 323 -7.08 8.94 -26.67
N ASP A 324 -6.20 9.80 -27.19
CA ASP A 324 -4.96 9.46 -27.88
C ASP A 324 -3.72 9.55 -26.95
N PRO A 325 -2.61 8.88 -27.29
CA PRO A 325 -1.37 8.97 -26.52
C PRO A 325 -0.81 10.39 -26.49
N VAL A 326 -0.52 10.90 -25.29
CA VAL A 326 0.13 12.21 -25.10
C VAL A 326 1.64 12.05 -25.18
N LEU A 327 2.29 12.82 -26.06
CA LEU A 327 3.75 12.83 -26.16
C LEU A 327 4.36 13.46 -24.91
N LEU A 328 5.42 12.84 -24.37
CA LEU A 328 6.03 13.27 -23.11
C LEU A 328 6.39 14.76 -23.10
N ARG A 329 6.97 15.28 -24.20
CA ARG A 329 7.35 16.71 -24.33
C ARG A 329 6.17 17.68 -24.23
N GLU A 330 4.96 17.22 -24.52
CA GLU A 330 3.72 18.01 -24.51
C GLU A 330 2.96 17.85 -23.18
N ALA A 331 3.29 16.82 -22.38
CA ALA A 331 2.56 16.47 -21.16
C ALA A 331 2.34 17.66 -20.21
N GLY A 332 3.35 18.51 -20.00
CA GLY A 332 3.21 19.67 -19.12
C GLY A 332 2.17 20.70 -19.60
N GLU A 333 2.10 20.93 -20.92
CA GLU A 333 1.12 21.83 -21.54
C GLU A 333 -0.29 21.20 -21.49
N THR A 334 -0.41 19.93 -21.88
CA THR A 334 -1.70 19.23 -21.92
C THR A 334 -2.31 19.10 -20.52
N ILE A 335 -1.51 18.75 -19.51
CA ILE A 335 -1.99 18.68 -18.11
C ILE A 335 -2.45 20.05 -17.62
N PHE A 336 -1.71 21.11 -17.92
CA PHE A 336 -2.13 22.47 -17.55
C PHE A 336 -3.46 22.86 -18.20
N ASN A 337 -3.65 22.55 -19.47
CA ASN A 337 -4.90 22.84 -20.18
C ASN A 337 -6.09 22.06 -19.59
N THR A 338 -5.89 20.80 -19.20
CA THR A 338 -6.90 20.03 -18.44
C THR A 338 -7.23 20.69 -17.10
N LEU A 339 -6.22 21.08 -16.31
CA LEU A 339 -6.44 21.76 -15.03
C LEU A 339 -7.21 23.08 -15.20
N ARG A 340 -6.88 23.84 -16.25
CA ARG A 340 -7.56 25.10 -16.60
C ARG A 340 -9.00 24.86 -17.04
N HIS A 341 -9.26 23.79 -17.79
CA HIS A 341 -10.61 23.40 -18.21
C HIS A 341 -11.52 23.15 -16.99
N TYR A 342 -11.02 22.45 -15.96
CA TYR A 342 -11.74 22.16 -14.71
C TYR A 342 -11.50 23.20 -13.60
N GLN A 343 -11.09 24.42 -13.95
CA GLN A 343 -10.80 25.46 -12.95
C GLN A 343 -12.01 25.82 -12.08
N SER A 344 -13.23 25.79 -12.63
CA SER A 344 -14.47 26.04 -11.88
C SER A 344 -14.67 25.08 -10.72
N ASP A 345 -14.12 23.87 -10.83
CA ASP A 345 -14.23 22.80 -9.85
C ASP A 345 -13.05 22.83 -8.86
N GLY A 346 -12.21 23.85 -8.93
CA GLY A 346 -11.01 24.01 -8.11
C GLY A 346 -9.83 23.13 -8.56
N ALA A 347 -9.82 22.65 -9.81
CA ALA A 347 -8.74 21.80 -10.30
C ALA A 347 -7.43 22.57 -10.49
N LEU A 348 -7.45 23.81 -10.97
CA LEU A 348 -6.23 24.62 -11.12
C LEU A 348 -5.85 25.26 -9.77
N PRO A 349 -4.74 24.83 -9.12
CA PRO A 349 -4.34 25.40 -7.83
C PRO A 349 -3.79 26.82 -7.99
N ASP A 350 -3.68 27.56 -6.89
CA ASP A 350 -2.97 28.84 -6.87
C ASP A 350 -1.45 28.59 -6.96
N PHE A 351 -0.96 28.40 -8.19
CA PHE A 351 0.44 28.10 -8.47
C PHE A 351 1.33 29.35 -8.48
N GLU A 352 0.76 30.56 -8.53
CA GLU A 352 1.53 31.79 -8.56
C GLU A 352 2.06 32.12 -7.16
N LYS A 353 3.37 32.39 -7.07
CA LYS A 353 3.94 32.90 -5.82
C LYS A 353 3.60 34.38 -5.67
N HIS A 354 2.64 34.71 -4.81
CA HIS A 354 2.35 36.10 -4.48
C HIS A 354 3.54 36.72 -3.76
N GLY A 355 4.09 37.81 -4.30
CA GLY A 355 4.92 38.69 -3.50
C GLY A 355 4.03 39.26 -2.39
N GLY A 356 4.48 39.23 -1.13
CA GLY A 356 3.70 39.76 0.00
C GLY A 356 3.13 41.16 -0.26
N GLU A 357 2.08 41.51 0.48
CA GLU A 357 1.28 42.74 0.29
C GLU A 357 2.13 43.96 -0.12
N GLY A 358 1.78 44.58 -1.25
CA GLY A 358 2.41 45.81 -1.75
C GLY A 358 3.51 45.64 -2.81
N ARG A 359 3.83 44.41 -3.27
CA ARG A 359 4.74 44.21 -4.42
C ARG A 359 3.96 44.09 -5.73
N MET A 360 4.35 44.89 -6.73
CA MET A 360 3.76 44.91 -8.08
C MET A 360 3.82 43.51 -8.72
N ARG A 361 2.69 42.99 -9.18
CA ARG A 361 2.56 41.72 -9.92
C ARG A 361 3.49 41.77 -11.13
N ARG A 362 4.65 41.10 -11.06
CA ARG A 362 5.53 40.94 -12.22
C ARG A 362 4.87 39.91 -13.15
N SER A 363 4.65 40.33 -14.40
CA SER A 363 4.16 39.51 -15.52
C SER A 363 4.62 38.05 -15.46
N SER A 364 3.65 37.15 -15.66
CA SER A 364 3.52 35.77 -15.21
C SER A 364 4.41 34.73 -15.92
N ARG A 365 5.70 34.67 -15.61
CA ARG A 365 6.50 33.48 -15.97
C ARG A 365 5.99 32.20 -15.28
N SER A 366 5.21 32.34 -14.21
CA SER A 366 4.68 31.24 -13.39
C SER A 366 3.90 30.19 -14.17
N GLU A 367 3.12 30.56 -15.19
CA GLU A 367 2.42 29.56 -16.02
C GLU A 367 3.41 28.67 -16.77
N SER A 368 4.37 29.27 -17.49
CA SER A 368 5.39 28.52 -18.23
C SER A 368 6.25 27.64 -17.30
N VAL A 369 6.55 28.15 -16.09
CA VAL A 369 7.28 27.41 -15.06
C VAL A 369 6.44 26.27 -14.52
N TYR A 370 5.14 26.47 -14.31
CA TYR A 370 4.24 25.44 -13.81
C TYR A 370 4.07 24.31 -14.83
N LYS A 371 3.93 24.63 -16.13
CA LYS A 371 3.97 23.65 -17.22
C LYS A 371 5.26 22.82 -17.23
N LYS A 372 6.41 23.49 -17.08
CA LYS A 372 7.72 22.82 -16.94
C LYS A 372 7.77 21.90 -15.71
N TYR A 373 7.18 22.35 -14.60
CA TYR A 373 7.09 21.56 -13.37
C TYR A 373 6.15 20.36 -13.50
N LEU A 374 5.01 20.50 -14.18
CA LEU A 374 4.09 19.39 -14.49
C LEU A 374 4.79 18.33 -15.36
N LEU A 375 5.57 18.75 -16.36
CA LEU A 375 6.40 17.83 -17.15
C LEU A 375 7.41 17.07 -16.27
N LEU A 376 8.14 17.78 -15.40
CA LEU A 376 9.06 17.15 -14.46
C LEU A 376 8.33 16.11 -13.59
N ASN A 377 7.17 16.45 -13.04
CA ASN A 377 6.38 15.54 -12.21
C ASN A 377 5.90 14.32 -13.01
N THR A 378 5.57 14.46 -14.29
CA THR A 378 5.26 13.31 -15.18
C THR A 378 6.47 12.40 -15.34
N ILE A 379 7.68 12.96 -15.50
CA ILE A 379 8.92 12.17 -15.56
C ILE A 379 9.14 11.41 -14.24
N LEU A 380 8.95 12.08 -13.10
CA LEU A 380 9.10 11.45 -11.78
C LEU A 380 8.04 10.36 -11.52
N GLU A 381 6.82 10.51 -12.04
CA GLU A 381 5.76 9.51 -11.93
C GLU A 381 6.04 8.24 -12.73
N MET A 382 6.89 8.31 -13.77
CA MET A 382 7.33 7.17 -14.58
C MET A 382 8.49 6.37 -13.96
N GLU A 383 9.02 6.75 -12.80
CA GLU A 383 10.02 5.98 -12.05
C GLU A 383 9.39 4.71 -11.45
N SER A 384 10.20 3.68 -11.16
CA SER A 384 9.80 2.59 -10.28
C SER A 384 9.26 3.10 -8.92
N THR A 385 8.13 2.55 -8.48
CA THR A 385 7.56 2.89 -7.17
C THR A 385 8.51 2.52 -6.03
N ARG A 386 9.05 3.56 -5.39
CA ARG A 386 9.84 3.47 -4.15
C ARG A 386 8.96 3.18 -2.93
N GLN A 387 7.82 3.85 -2.83
CA GLN A 387 6.89 3.71 -1.69
C GLN A 387 5.80 2.68 -2.02
N LYS A 388 5.95 1.44 -1.55
CA LYS A 388 5.04 0.33 -1.89
C LYS A 388 3.57 0.51 -1.47
N ASN A 389 3.29 1.45 -0.56
CA ASN A 389 1.93 1.81 -0.15
C ASN A 389 1.31 2.94 -1.00
N GLN A 390 2.09 3.54 -1.91
CA GLN A 390 1.66 4.61 -2.81
C GLN A 390 2.11 4.27 -4.24
N PRO A 391 1.54 3.21 -4.85
CA PRO A 391 1.87 2.85 -6.23
C PRO A 391 1.65 4.03 -7.17
N ASN A 392 2.50 4.16 -8.19
CA ASN A 392 2.33 5.12 -9.27
C ASN A 392 1.14 4.74 -10.17
N LEU A 393 0.76 5.64 -11.08
CA LEU A 393 -0.37 5.39 -11.99
C LEU A 393 -0.15 4.19 -12.91
N GLU A 394 1.10 3.86 -13.24
CA GLU A 394 1.41 2.71 -14.09
C GLU A 394 1.21 1.38 -13.34
N ASP A 395 1.68 1.30 -12.09
CA ASP A 395 1.55 0.13 -11.22
C ASP A 395 0.09 -0.24 -10.94
N VAL A 396 -0.82 0.75 -10.94
CA VAL A 396 -2.27 0.52 -10.77
C VAL A 396 -3.02 0.38 -12.10
N GLY A 397 -2.31 0.36 -13.23
CA GLY A 397 -2.89 0.17 -14.56
C GLY A 397 -3.67 1.37 -15.12
N LEU A 398 -3.44 2.58 -14.58
CA LEU A 398 -4.06 3.83 -15.04
C LEU A 398 -3.19 4.64 -16.01
N LEU A 399 -1.92 4.27 -16.16
CA LEU A 399 -0.98 4.85 -17.11
C LEU A 399 -0.30 3.72 -17.89
N LYS A 400 -0.18 3.87 -19.20
CA LYS A 400 0.63 3.00 -20.05
C LYS A 400 1.66 3.85 -20.78
N VAL A 401 2.93 3.48 -20.68
CA VAL A 401 4.00 4.13 -21.44
C VAL A 401 4.27 3.35 -22.72
N GLY A 402 4.35 4.07 -23.83
CA GLY A 402 4.71 3.54 -25.14
C GLY A 402 5.89 4.31 -25.73
N TYR A 403 6.58 3.68 -26.67
CA TYR A 403 7.74 4.25 -27.36
C TYR A 403 7.41 4.41 -28.84
N VAL A 404 7.40 5.65 -29.32
CA VAL A 404 7.04 5.97 -30.71
C VAL A 404 8.03 5.33 -31.68
N GLY A 405 7.52 4.59 -32.67
CA GLY A 405 8.31 3.94 -33.72
C GLY A 405 9.07 2.69 -33.27
N LEU A 406 8.78 2.16 -32.08
CA LEU A 406 9.44 0.94 -31.59
C LEU A 406 9.08 -0.29 -32.43
N ASP A 407 7.84 -0.36 -32.89
CA ASP A 407 7.30 -1.35 -33.82
C ASP A 407 8.03 -1.31 -35.18
N GLU A 408 8.25 -0.12 -35.73
CA GLU A 408 9.01 0.07 -36.98
C GLU A 408 10.47 -0.40 -36.85
N ILE A 409 11.11 -0.06 -35.71
CA ILE A 409 12.47 -0.50 -35.39
C ILE A 409 12.50 -2.03 -35.21
N ALA A 410 11.54 -2.60 -34.51
CA ALA A 410 11.42 -4.04 -34.30
C ALA A 410 11.17 -4.78 -35.63
N ALA A 411 10.40 -4.23 -36.55
CA ALA A 411 10.13 -4.83 -37.86
C ALA A 411 11.32 -4.76 -38.83
N ASN A 412 12.26 -3.83 -38.64
CA ASN A 412 13.38 -3.63 -39.55
C ASN A 412 14.53 -4.63 -39.33
N SER A 413 14.44 -5.81 -39.95
CA SER A 413 15.48 -6.86 -39.86
C SER A 413 16.89 -6.41 -40.26
N ASN A 414 17.06 -5.31 -41.01
CA ASN A 414 18.40 -4.80 -41.34
C ASN A 414 19.13 -4.26 -40.11
N LEU A 415 18.41 -3.68 -39.14
CA LEU A 415 19.01 -3.17 -37.90
C LEU A 415 19.55 -4.29 -37.00
N TRP A 416 19.04 -5.51 -37.17
CA TRP A 416 19.29 -6.64 -36.26
C TRP A 416 20.27 -7.67 -36.82
N LYS A 417 20.81 -7.46 -38.04
CA LYS A 417 21.71 -8.41 -38.71
C LYS A 417 22.90 -8.83 -37.84
N ASP A 418 23.46 -7.90 -37.09
CA ASP A 418 24.65 -8.11 -36.26
C ASP A 418 24.32 -8.65 -34.85
N VAL A 419 23.04 -8.87 -34.55
CA VAL A 419 22.56 -9.48 -33.30
C VAL A 419 21.75 -10.75 -33.63
N PRO A 420 22.42 -11.89 -33.87
CA PRO A 420 21.77 -13.10 -34.39
C PRO A 420 20.56 -13.57 -33.58
N ILE A 421 20.61 -13.43 -32.26
CA ILE A 421 19.53 -13.81 -31.34
C ILE A 421 18.28 -12.98 -31.61
N LEU A 422 18.42 -11.64 -31.71
CA LEU A 422 17.29 -10.75 -31.98
C LEU A 422 16.83 -10.84 -33.44
N ASN A 423 17.73 -11.16 -34.37
CA ASN A 423 17.37 -11.35 -35.78
C ASN A 423 16.51 -12.61 -36.00
N ALA A 424 16.75 -13.67 -35.21
CA ALA A 424 16.08 -14.96 -35.34
C ALA A 424 14.64 -14.99 -34.76
N ILE A 425 14.31 -14.06 -33.86
CA ILE A 425 12.97 -13.94 -33.28
C ILE A 425 12.05 -13.05 -34.13
N THR A 426 10.74 -13.17 -33.91
CA THR A 426 9.72 -12.37 -34.61
C THR A 426 9.79 -10.90 -34.23
N PRO A 427 9.29 -9.98 -35.09
CA PRO A 427 9.17 -8.56 -34.75
C PRO A 427 8.45 -8.31 -33.43
N ASP A 428 7.34 -9.01 -33.16
CA ASP A 428 6.56 -8.84 -31.93
C ASP A 428 7.37 -9.16 -30.66
N ILE A 429 8.12 -10.28 -30.67
CA ILE A 429 8.97 -10.66 -29.54
C ILE A 429 10.12 -9.66 -29.41
N ARG A 430 10.65 -9.18 -30.54
CA ARG A 430 11.72 -8.18 -30.55
C ARG A 430 11.24 -6.86 -29.95
N GLU A 431 10.05 -6.39 -30.31
CA GLU A 431 9.43 -5.19 -29.73
C GLU A 431 9.28 -5.32 -28.21
N ASP A 432 8.80 -6.47 -27.72
CA ASP A 432 8.62 -6.72 -26.29
C ASP A 432 9.96 -6.66 -25.52
N TYR A 433 11.04 -7.27 -26.07
CA TYR A 433 12.38 -7.17 -25.50
C TYR A 433 12.89 -5.72 -25.46
N LEU A 434 12.71 -4.96 -26.54
CA LEU A 434 13.16 -3.57 -26.60
C LEU A 434 12.38 -2.70 -25.63
N LYS A 435 11.06 -2.89 -25.56
CA LYS A 435 10.20 -2.22 -24.60
C LYS A 435 10.67 -2.52 -23.17
N GLY A 436 10.91 -3.79 -22.83
CA GLY A 436 11.42 -4.17 -21.52
C GLY A 436 12.75 -3.51 -21.17
N TYR A 437 13.68 -3.43 -22.12
CA TYR A 437 14.96 -2.76 -21.93
C TYR A 437 14.81 -1.25 -21.70
N LEU A 438 13.97 -0.58 -22.50
CA LEU A 438 13.68 0.85 -22.33
C LEU A 438 12.91 1.13 -21.04
N ASP A 439 12.01 0.24 -20.63
CA ASP A 439 11.29 0.34 -19.36
C ASP A 439 12.25 0.21 -18.17
N ILE A 440 13.25 -0.69 -18.23
CA ILE A 440 14.30 -0.78 -17.20
C ILE A 440 15.04 0.56 -17.07
N MET A 441 15.42 1.19 -18.19
CA MET A 441 16.08 2.50 -18.19
C MET A 441 15.17 3.59 -17.62
N ARG A 442 13.93 3.67 -18.11
CA ARG A 442 12.93 4.65 -17.67
C ARG A 442 12.60 4.53 -16.18
N HIS A 443 12.42 3.31 -15.68
CA HIS A 443 12.17 3.04 -14.26
C HIS A 443 13.32 3.52 -13.35
N ASN A 444 14.51 3.74 -13.90
CA ASN A 444 15.66 4.33 -13.22
C ASN A 444 15.88 5.83 -13.57
N LEU A 445 14.86 6.49 -14.14
CA LEU A 445 14.89 7.89 -14.57
C LEU A 445 15.99 8.21 -15.59
N ALA A 446 16.34 7.27 -16.46
CA ALA A 446 17.20 7.54 -17.63
C ALA A 446 16.42 8.29 -18.73
N ILE A 447 15.80 9.41 -18.36
CA ILE A 447 15.10 10.35 -19.22
C ILE A 447 15.78 11.70 -19.03
N TYR A 448 16.11 12.37 -20.13
CA TYR A 448 16.74 13.69 -20.06
C TYR A 448 15.85 14.70 -19.32
N SER A 449 16.40 15.29 -18.28
CA SER A 449 15.88 16.45 -17.57
C SER A 449 17.07 17.23 -17.03
N GLU A 450 17.12 18.54 -17.30
CA GLU A 450 18.22 19.39 -16.82
C GLU A 450 18.36 19.35 -15.28
N TYR A 451 17.25 19.10 -14.58
CA TYR A 451 17.17 19.04 -13.13
C TYR A 451 17.77 17.78 -12.50
N PHE A 452 18.03 16.73 -13.28
CA PHE A 452 18.76 15.56 -12.78
C PHE A 452 20.27 15.79 -12.75
N PHE A 453 20.78 16.70 -13.58
CA PHE A 453 22.20 17.06 -13.63
C PHE A 453 22.52 18.26 -12.75
N ASP A 454 21.60 19.22 -12.65
CA ASP A 454 21.68 20.34 -11.71
C ASP A 454 20.43 20.42 -10.82
N PRO A 455 20.40 19.66 -9.71
CA PRO A 455 19.29 19.72 -8.76
C PRO A 455 19.09 21.11 -8.14
N TYR A 456 20.13 21.94 -8.08
CA TYR A 456 20.03 23.29 -7.50
C TYR A 456 19.29 24.26 -8.41
N ALA A 457 19.27 24.00 -9.73
CA ALA A 457 18.51 24.80 -10.70
C ALA A 457 17.01 24.84 -10.39
N ILE A 458 16.45 23.80 -9.74
CA ILE A 458 15.03 23.79 -9.34
C ILE A 458 14.69 24.95 -8.41
N ASN A 459 15.59 25.29 -7.47
CA ASN A 459 15.33 26.36 -6.51
C ASN A 459 15.18 27.72 -7.22
N GLU A 460 16.07 27.99 -8.17
CA GLU A 460 16.08 29.25 -8.93
C GLU A 460 15.00 29.30 -10.01
N GLU A 461 14.77 28.20 -10.73
CA GLU A 461 13.88 28.19 -11.89
C GLU A 461 12.42 27.83 -11.57
N ILE A 462 12.19 27.01 -10.55
CA ILE A 462 10.87 26.51 -10.17
C ILE A 462 10.41 27.15 -8.85
N GLU A 463 11.10 26.88 -7.73
CA GLU A 463 10.62 27.27 -6.38
C GLU A 463 10.54 28.78 -6.17
N ARG A 464 11.37 29.53 -6.89
CA ARG A 464 11.36 30.99 -6.88
C ARG A 464 10.06 31.56 -7.46
N HIS A 465 9.43 30.86 -8.40
CA HIS A 465 8.30 31.35 -9.19
C HIS A 465 6.95 30.72 -8.83
N LEU A 466 6.97 29.55 -8.20
CA LEU A 466 5.77 28.81 -7.83
C LEU A 466 5.44 28.92 -6.35
N ASN A 467 4.15 28.85 -6.05
CA ASN A 467 3.64 28.73 -4.69
C ASN A 467 4.17 27.41 -4.05
N PRO A 468 4.76 27.44 -2.84
CA PRO A 468 5.16 26.23 -2.12
C PRO A 468 4.07 25.16 -1.98
N ASP A 469 2.79 25.56 -2.01
CA ASP A 469 1.66 24.66 -1.91
C ASP A 469 1.48 23.76 -3.14
N VAL A 470 2.10 24.08 -4.28
CA VAL A 470 2.09 23.20 -5.47
C VAL A 470 3.32 22.31 -5.59
N LEU A 471 4.33 22.49 -4.74
CA LEU A 471 5.61 21.77 -4.81
C LEU A 471 5.62 20.49 -3.95
N PHE A 472 6.07 19.37 -4.53
CA PHE A 472 6.18 18.06 -3.86
C PHE A 472 7.33 17.16 -4.41
N HIS A 473 8.34 17.75 -5.05
CA HIS A 473 9.44 17.02 -5.71
C HIS A 473 10.56 16.52 -4.76
N ASN A 474 10.62 17.05 -3.53
CA ASN A 474 11.70 16.84 -2.56
C ASN A 474 11.99 15.38 -2.17
N GLU A 475 11.06 14.47 -2.42
CA GLU A 475 11.21 13.04 -2.08
C GLU A 475 11.94 12.22 -3.16
N ILE A 476 12.11 12.75 -4.37
CA ILE A 476 12.40 11.92 -5.56
C ILE A 476 13.77 12.22 -6.18
N LEU A 477 14.21 13.47 -6.13
CA LEU A 477 15.46 13.90 -6.75
C LEU A 477 16.66 13.45 -5.94
N THR A 478 17.39 12.47 -6.48
CA THR A 478 18.64 12.00 -5.88
C THR A 478 19.82 12.63 -6.61
N THR A 479 20.91 12.89 -5.91
CA THR A 479 22.17 13.36 -6.50
C THR A 479 22.99 12.22 -7.13
N ARG A 480 22.39 11.03 -7.32
CA ARG A 480 23.07 9.82 -7.76
C ARG A 480 22.38 9.26 -9.01
N PRO A 481 22.78 9.70 -10.22
CA PRO A 481 22.24 9.13 -11.44
C PRO A 481 22.60 7.63 -11.53
N THR A 482 21.68 6.82 -12.06
CA THR A 482 21.96 5.44 -12.45
C THR A 482 22.53 5.45 -13.86
N GLY A 483 23.74 4.94 -14.03
CA GLY A 483 24.37 4.78 -15.35
C GLY A 483 24.46 3.31 -15.75
N TYR A 484 24.42 3.07 -17.06
CA TYR A 484 24.63 1.74 -17.67
C TYR A 484 25.94 1.78 -18.45
N SER A 485 26.76 0.74 -18.29
CA SER A 485 28.04 0.63 -19.01
C SER A 485 28.44 -0.84 -19.12
N ASP A 486 28.89 -1.22 -20.31
CA ASP A 486 29.44 -2.54 -20.59
C ASP A 486 30.82 -2.73 -19.94
N ASP A 487 31.55 -1.63 -19.75
CA ASP A 487 32.92 -1.61 -19.22
C ASP A 487 33.00 -1.29 -17.71
N ALA A 488 31.86 -0.98 -17.08
CA ALA A 488 31.85 -0.60 -15.66
C ALA A 488 32.26 -1.78 -14.76
N ARG A 489 33.31 -1.57 -13.97
CA ARG A 489 33.79 -2.53 -12.98
C ARG A 489 32.76 -2.76 -11.87
N ARG A 490 32.06 -3.90 -11.91
CA ARG A 490 31.03 -4.29 -10.91
C ARG A 490 31.58 -4.68 -9.54
N ASN A 491 32.91 -4.78 -9.39
CA ASN A 491 33.59 -5.15 -8.14
C ASN A 491 34.11 -3.93 -7.34
N SER A 492 33.86 -2.71 -7.80
CA SER A 492 34.22 -1.46 -7.12
C SER A 492 32.96 -0.70 -6.70
N PRO A 493 32.94 -0.05 -5.52
CA PRO A 493 31.89 0.91 -5.18
C PRO A 493 31.94 2.19 -6.02
N SER A 494 33.02 2.41 -6.78
CA SER A 494 33.16 3.48 -7.77
C SER A 494 33.11 2.91 -9.19
N ALA A 495 32.19 3.45 -10.00
CA ALA A 495 32.13 3.21 -11.44
C ALA A 495 32.23 4.56 -12.15
N THR A 496 33.18 4.69 -13.07
CA THR A 496 33.22 5.80 -14.02
C THR A 496 32.45 5.34 -15.24
N VAL A 497 31.27 5.93 -15.46
CA VAL A 497 30.48 5.77 -16.68
C VAL A 497 30.79 6.99 -17.54
N TYR A 498 31.35 6.78 -18.72
CA TYR A 498 31.73 7.86 -19.65
C TYR A 498 30.53 8.36 -20.43
#